data_AF-A0A660M9V6-F1
#
_entry.id   AF-A0A660M9V6-F1
#
_cell.length_a   1.000
_cell.length_b   1.000
_cell.length_c   1.000
_cell.angle_alpha   90.00
_cell.angle_beta   90.00
_cell.angle_gamma   90.00
#
_symmetry.space_group_name_H-M   'P 1'
#
loop_
_entity.id
_entity.type
_entity.pdbx_description
1 polymer ?
#
loop_
_entity_poly.entity_id
_entity_poly.type
_entity_poly.pdbx_seq_one_letter_code
_entity_poly.pdbx_strand_id
1 'polypeptide(L)'
;MIRRLLIYGISVIAVLSILAPATPVHADAPCSPPNFLGMPAWYRGLQKQDDCKTIRSDLETQTILLTIALNVLQAAMVVVAYIAVGFIIKGGYMYMVSTGSPDAMARAKNTVRDALIGLVIAITAAMVVNTIAGIL
;
A
#
# COMPACT_ATOMS: atom_id res chain seq x y z
N MET A 1 4.21 16.55 -22.49
CA MET A 1 4.80 15.43 -21.72
C MET A 1 3.84 14.85 -20.67
N ILE A 2 3.15 15.68 -19.87
CA ILE A 2 2.11 15.23 -18.89
C ILE A 2 1.01 14.36 -19.50
N ARG A 3 0.52 14.68 -20.71
CA ARG A 3 -0.48 13.87 -21.41
C ARG A 3 0.04 12.45 -21.75
N ARG A 4 1.34 12.30 -22.04
CA ARG A 4 1.93 10.98 -22.32
C ARG A 4 2.14 10.19 -21.02
N LEU A 5 2.60 10.82 -19.95
CA LEU A 5 2.72 10.19 -18.63
C LEU A 5 1.37 9.77 -18.03
N LEU A 6 0.33 10.60 -18.21
CA LEU A 6 -1.04 10.23 -17.82
C LEU A 6 -1.58 9.07 -18.66
N ILE A 7 -1.34 9.05 -19.97
CA ILE A 7 -1.75 7.94 -20.83
C ILE A 7 -1.01 6.65 -20.46
N TYR A 8 0.30 6.70 -20.19
CA TYR A 8 1.06 5.54 -19.73
C TYR A 8 0.62 5.07 -18.33
N GLY A 9 0.36 6.00 -17.40
CA GLY A 9 -0.17 5.66 -16.08
C GLY A 9 -1.56 5.01 -16.15
N ILE A 10 -2.46 5.57 -16.97
CA ILE A 10 -3.81 5.02 -17.17
C ILE A 10 -3.75 3.68 -17.93
N SER A 11 -2.86 3.51 -18.91
CA SER A 11 -2.71 2.25 -19.62
C SER A 11 -2.14 1.14 -18.74
N VAL A 12 -1.22 1.46 -17.83
CA VAL A 12 -0.70 0.49 -16.84
C VAL A 12 -1.81 0.08 -15.87
N ILE A 13 -2.61 1.03 -15.37
CA ILE A 13 -3.74 0.74 -14.47
C ILE A 13 -4.83 -0.09 -15.18
N ALA A 14 -5.16 0.22 -16.44
CA ALA A 14 -6.19 -0.47 -17.21
C ALA A 14 -5.78 -1.90 -17.60
N VAL A 15 -4.53 -2.11 -18.02
CA VAL A 15 -4.01 -3.46 -18.33
C VAL A 15 -3.88 -4.32 -17.07
N LEU A 16 -3.54 -3.71 -15.93
CA LEU A 16 -3.40 -4.42 -14.65
C LEU A 16 -4.75 -4.81 -14.02
N SER A 17 -5.83 -4.07 -14.33
CA SER A 17 -7.20 -4.39 -13.88
C SER A 17 -7.77 -5.66 -14.55
N ILE A 18 -7.26 -6.03 -15.73
CA ILE A 18 -7.71 -7.22 -16.48
C ILE A 18 -6.97 -8.49 -16.00
N LEU A 19 -5.82 -8.33 -15.34
CA LEU A 19 -4.94 -9.42 -14.89
C LEU A 19 -4.96 -9.63 -13.36
N ALA A 20 -5.74 -8.86 -12.61
CA ALA A 20 -5.88 -9.08 -11.18
C ALA A 20 -6.78 -10.30 -10.93
N PRO A 21 -6.27 -11.44 -10.43
CA PRO A 21 -7.13 -12.42 -9.80
C PRO A 21 -7.90 -11.70 -8.69
N ALA A 22 -9.20 -11.97 -8.58
CA ALA A 22 -10.04 -11.46 -7.50
C ALA A 22 -9.29 -11.69 -6.19
N THR A 23 -8.82 -10.61 -5.57
CA THR A 23 -8.21 -10.72 -4.25
C THR A 23 -9.23 -11.42 -3.37
N PRO A 24 -8.90 -12.51 -2.66
CA PRO A 24 -9.80 -13.01 -1.65
C PRO A 24 -10.03 -11.84 -0.70
N VAL A 25 -11.26 -11.29 -0.73
CA VAL A 25 -11.82 -10.50 0.37
C VAL A 25 -11.45 -11.32 1.59
N HIS A 26 -10.59 -10.75 2.45
CA HIS A 26 -10.08 -11.42 3.64
C HIS A 26 -11.26 -12.15 4.30
N ALA A 27 -11.34 -13.47 4.09
CA ALA A 27 -12.25 -14.29 4.85
C ALA A 27 -11.73 -14.14 6.26
N ASP A 28 -12.58 -13.61 7.15
CA ASP A 28 -12.23 -13.38 8.55
C ASP A 28 -11.58 -14.64 9.08
N ALA A 29 -10.25 -14.56 9.23
CA ALA A 29 -9.51 -15.64 9.83
C ALA A 29 -10.00 -15.71 11.28
N PRO A 30 -10.27 -16.90 11.79
CA PRO A 30 -10.87 -17.09 13.11
C PRO A 30 -10.03 -16.57 14.29
N CYS A 31 -8.79 -16.14 14.03
CA CYS A 31 -8.02 -15.29 14.92
C CYS A 31 -7.67 -13.98 14.19
N SER A 32 -8.37 -12.89 14.53
CA SER A 32 -8.09 -11.53 14.04
C SER A 32 -7.49 -10.70 15.18
N PRO A 33 -6.15 -10.59 15.27
CA PRO A 33 -5.52 -9.70 16.24
C PRO A 33 -5.91 -8.25 15.98
N PRO A 34 -5.98 -7.41 17.02
CA PRO A 34 -6.36 -6.01 16.86
C PRO A 34 -5.37 -5.29 15.95
N ASN A 35 -5.90 -4.52 15.00
CA ASN A 35 -5.11 -3.66 14.14
C ASN A 35 -4.76 -2.37 14.90
N PHE A 36 -3.49 -1.96 14.86
CA PHE A 36 -3.06 -0.68 15.41
C PHE A 36 -2.98 0.35 14.29
N LEU A 37 -3.85 1.36 14.30
CA LEU A 37 -3.89 2.43 13.28
C LEU A 37 -4.01 1.92 11.82
N GLY A 38 -4.72 0.80 11.63
CA GLY A 38 -4.88 0.13 10.33
C GLY A 38 -3.72 -0.79 9.92
N MET A 39 -2.64 -0.86 10.71
CA MET A 39 -1.56 -1.81 10.50
C MET A 39 -1.92 -3.17 11.10
N PRO A 40 -1.80 -4.27 10.33
CA PRO A 40 -1.99 -5.61 10.86
C PRO A 40 -0.83 -6.01 11.77
N ALA A 41 -1.10 -6.92 12.71
CA ALA A 41 -0.03 -7.55 13.49
C ALA A 41 0.86 -8.43 12.58
N TRP A 42 2.17 -8.44 12.84
CA TRP A 42 3.13 -9.22 12.05
C TRP A 42 2.86 -10.73 12.09
N TYR A 43 2.30 -11.24 13.19
CA TYR A 43 1.96 -12.64 13.41
C TYR A 43 0.55 -13.03 12.91
N ARG A 44 -0.20 -12.11 12.32
CA ARG A 44 -1.57 -12.37 11.84
C ARG A 44 -1.57 -13.55 10.86
N GLY A 45 -2.44 -14.53 11.12
CA GLY A 45 -2.55 -15.75 10.31
C GLY A 45 -1.60 -16.89 10.71
N LEU A 46 -0.70 -16.68 11.67
CA LEU A 46 0.20 -17.73 12.18
C LEU A 46 -0.32 -18.39 13.48
N GLN A 47 -1.47 -17.99 13.99
CA GLN A 47 -1.97 -18.47 15.28
C GLN A 47 -2.74 -19.79 15.14
N LYS A 48 -2.74 -20.60 16.20
CA LYS A 48 -3.61 -21.77 16.28
C LYS A 48 -5.06 -21.34 16.40
N GLN A 49 -5.89 -22.00 15.61
CA GLN A 49 -7.34 -21.87 15.54
C GLN A 49 -8.04 -21.92 16.91
N ASP A 50 -7.54 -22.76 17.80
CA ASP A 50 -8.28 -23.17 18.99
C ASP A 50 -8.03 -22.26 20.21
N ASP A 51 -6.83 -21.65 20.30
CA ASP A 51 -6.38 -20.89 21.47
C ASP A 51 -6.01 -19.43 21.12
N CYS A 52 -5.86 -19.09 19.83
CA CYS A 52 -5.49 -17.77 19.27
C CYS A 52 -4.33 -17.01 19.96
N LYS A 53 -3.62 -17.63 20.91
CA LYS A 53 -2.50 -17.07 21.68
C LYS A 53 -1.17 -17.70 21.28
N THR A 54 -1.18 -18.93 20.81
CA THR A 54 0.03 -19.68 20.42
C THR A 54 0.27 -19.60 18.91
N ILE A 55 1.52 -19.37 18.52
CA ILE A 55 1.97 -19.45 17.13
C ILE A 55 2.08 -20.91 16.70
N ARG A 56 1.57 -21.23 15.51
CA ARG A 56 1.69 -22.52 14.84
C ARG A 56 3.13 -22.80 14.45
N SER A 57 3.66 -23.91 14.93
CA SER A 57 5.00 -24.41 14.59
C SER A 57 4.97 -25.57 13.58
N ASP A 58 3.78 -25.92 13.10
CA ASP A 58 3.52 -27.00 12.14
C ASP A 58 3.58 -26.54 10.67
N LEU A 59 3.84 -25.26 10.43
CA LEU A 59 3.97 -24.68 9.10
C LEU A 59 5.42 -24.81 8.60
N GLU A 60 5.58 -24.91 7.28
CA GLU A 60 6.89 -24.78 6.66
C GLU A 60 7.51 -23.42 6.99
N THR A 61 8.81 -23.42 7.29
CA THR A 61 9.58 -22.21 7.63
C THR A 61 9.43 -21.13 6.58
N GLN A 62 9.38 -21.50 5.30
CA GLN A 62 9.23 -20.57 4.18
C GLN A 62 7.89 -19.82 4.21
N THR A 63 6.80 -20.52 4.51
CA THR A 63 5.45 -19.95 4.60
C THR A 63 5.33 -19.01 5.80
N ILE A 64 5.94 -19.36 6.93
CA ILE A 64 6.01 -18.48 8.10
C ILE A 64 6.72 -17.17 7.74
N LEU A 65 7.91 -17.28 7.13
CA LEU A 65 8.70 -16.10 6.75
C LEU A 65 7.96 -15.22 5.74
N LEU A 66 7.34 -15.83 4.72
CA LEU A 66 6.57 -15.10 3.71
C LEU A 66 5.35 -14.40 4.32
N THR A 67 4.61 -15.07 5.21
CA THR A 67 3.44 -14.48 5.89
C THR A 67 3.83 -13.27 6.74
N ILE A 68 4.91 -13.38 7.51
CA ILE A 68 5.43 -12.25 8.30
C ILE A 68 5.83 -11.11 7.38
N ALA A 69 6.57 -11.40 6.30
CA ALA A 69 7.00 -10.40 5.34
C ALA A 69 5.80 -9.67 4.69
N LEU A 70 4.74 -10.39 4.31
CA LEU A 70 3.53 -9.81 3.75
C LEU A 70 2.77 -8.93 4.75
N ASN A 71 2.63 -9.36 6.01
CA ASN A 71 2.00 -8.54 7.04
C ASN A 71 2.81 -7.27 7.34
N VAL A 72 4.14 -7.37 7.40
CA VAL A 72 5.03 -6.22 7.58
C VAL A 72 4.96 -5.27 6.38
N LEU A 73 4.93 -5.80 5.16
CA LEU A 73 4.74 -5.01 3.95
C LEU A 73 3.41 -4.26 3.98
N GLN A 74 2.33 -4.92 4.41
CA GLN A 74 1.02 -4.29 4.55
C GLN A 74 1.05 -3.15 5.59
N ALA A 75 1.73 -3.34 6.72
CA ALA A 75 1.94 -2.28 7.70
C ALA A 75 2.76 -1.11 7.09
N ALA A 76 3.80 -1.40 6.31
CA ALA A 76 4.59 -0.37 5.63
C ALA A 76 3.76 0.42 4.60
N MET A 77 2.82 -0.22 3.90
CA MET A 77 1.91 0.46 2.97
C MET A 77 1.02 1.49 3.68
N VAL A 78 0.56 1.17 4.89
CA VAL A 78 -0.19 2.10 5.74
C VAL A 78 0.67 3.30 6.13
N VAL A 79 1.94 3.07 6.50
CA VAL A 79 2.90 4.15 6.80
C VAL A 79 3.11 5.05 5.56
N VAL A 80 3.29 4.46 4.38
CA VAL A 80 3.40 5.20 3.12
C VAL A 80 2.16 6.06 2.86
N ALA A 81 0.96 5.57 3.14
CA ALA A 81 -0.26 6.34 3.00
C ALA A 81 -0.27 7.57 3.92
N TYR A 82 0.13 7.43 5.19
CA TYR A 82 0.24 8.57 6.10
C TYR A 82 1.27 9.61 5.62
N ILE A 83 2.42 9.15 5.12
CA ILE A 83 3.46 10.03 4.57
C ILE A 83 2.94 10.78 3.33
N ALA A 84 2.26 10.09 2.42
CA ALA A 84 1.68 10.68 1.22
C ALA A 84 0.68 11.78 1.57
N VAL A 85 -0.21 11.53 2.54
CA VAL A 85 -1.14 12.55 3.06
C VAL A 85 -0.38 13.76 3.60
N GLY A 86 0.69 13.55 4.36
CA GLY A 86 1.53 14.64 4.87
C GLY A 86 2.13 15.50 3.76
N PHE A 87 2.66 14.90 2.70
CA PHE A 87 3.18 15.65 1.55
C PHE A 87 2.11 16.40 0.76
N ILE A 88 0.92 15.81 0.61
CA ILE A 88 -0.22 16.46 -0.04
C ILE A 88 -0.65 17.70 0.77
N ILE A 89 -0.77 17.58 2.10
CA ILE A 89 -1.10 18.72 2.98
C ILE A 89 -0.04 19.81 2.87
N LYS A 90 1.25 19.46 2.95
CA LYS A 90 2.36 20.41 2.80
C LYS A 90 2.33 21.12 1.45
N GLY A 91 2.12 20.39 0.36
CA GLY A 91 2.01 20.95 -0.98
C GLY A 91 0.78 21.84 -1.15
N GLY A 92 -0.36 21.46 -0.57
CA GLY A 92 -1.59 22.26 -0.57
C GLY A 92 -1.43 23.57 0.20
N TYR A 93 -0.84 23.52 1.40
CA TYR A 93 -0.54 24.72 2.18
C TYR A 93 0.41 25.66 1.42
N MET A 94 1.49 25.11 0.85
CA MET A 94 2.44 25.88 0.04
C MET A 94 1.74 26.53 -1.17
N TYR A 95 0.79 25.84 -1.79
CA TYR A 95 0.03 26.41 -2.91
C TYR A 95 -0.82 27.62 -2.49
N MET A 96 -1.51 27.52 -1.34
CA MET A 96 -2.36 28.60 -0.82
C MET A 96 -1.57 29.84 -0.43
N VAL A 97 -0.38 29.68 0.16
CA VAL A 97 0.45 30.83 0.61
C VAL A 97 1.33 31.44 -0.50
N SER A 98 1.46 30.77 -1.65
CA SER A 98 2.33 31.21 -2.76
C SER A 98 1.71 32.27 -3.67
N THR A 99 0.66 32.95 -3.23
CA THR A 99 -0.04 33.98 -4.01
C THR A 99 0.92 35.04 -4.52
N GLY A 100 0.92 35.29 -5.83
CA GLY A 100 1.77 36.30 -6.47
C GLY A 100 3.12 35.82 -7.00
N SER A 101 3.52 34.56 -6.74
CA SER A 101 4.76 33.99 -7.31
C SER A 101 4.49 32.69 -8.11
N PRO A 102 4.61 32.73 -9.45
CA PRO A 102 4.39 31.54 -10.28
C PRO A 102 5.35 30.39 -9.98
N ASP A 103 6.59 30.70 -9.59
CA ASP A 103 7.59 29.67 -9.25
C ASP A 103 7.21 28.87 -8.00
N ALA A 104 6.78 29.54 -6.93
CA ALA A 104 6.40 28.85 -5.69
C ALA A 104 5.11 28.04 -5.88
N MET A 105 4.15 28.55 -6.68
CA MET A 105 2.97 27.77 -7.07
C MET A 105 3.35 26.52 -7.90
N ALA A 106 4.34 26.61 -8.79
CA ALA A 106 4.81 25.46 -9.55
C ALA A 106 5.48 24.41 -8.65
N ARG A 107 6.30 24.83 -7.68
CA ARG A 107 6.94 23.94 -6.69
C ARG A 107 5.92 23.22 -5.82
N ALA A 108 4.87 23.93 -5.37
CA ALA A 108 3.78 23.34 -4.61
C ALA A 108 3.06 22.23 -5.41
N LYS A 109 2.74 22.50 -6.68
CA LYS A 109 2.13 21.51 -7.59
C LYS A 109 3.04 20.31 -7.83
N ASN A 110 4.35 20.53 -8.01
CA ASN A 110 5.30 19.44 -8.17
C ASN A 110 5.35 18.55 -6.92
N THR A 111 5.35 19.14 -5.73
CA THR A 111 5.32 18.38 -4.46
C THR A 111 4.11 17.45 -4.39
N VAL A 112 2.91 17.97 -4.71
CA VAL A 112 1.68 17.16 -4.72
C VAL A 112 1.74 16.08 -5.81
N ARG A 113 2.19 16.44 -7.02
CA ARG A 113 2.30 15.50 -8.14
C ARG A 113 3.25 14.34 -7.80
N ASP A 114 4.41 14.65 -7.22
CA ASP A 114 5.43 13.65 -6.92
C ASP A 114 4.96 12.72 -5.78
N ALA A 115 4.21 13.25 -4.79
CA ALA A 115 3.54 12.45 -3.78
C ALA A 115 2.49 11.49 -4.37
N LEU A 116 1.69 11.95 -5.33
CA LEU A 116 0.71 11.11 -6.02
C LEU A 116 1.37 10.02 -6.88
N ILE A 117 2.48 10.33 -7.56
CA ILE A 117 3.23 9.34 -8.34
C ILE A 117 3.76 8.24 -7.41
N GLY A 118 4.34 8.60 -6.26
CA GLY A 118 4.80 7.63 -5.27
C GLY A 118 3.67 6.73 -4.76
N LEU A 119 2.48 7.29 -4.51
CA LEU A 119 1.31 6.52 -4.08
C LEU A 119 0.86 5.51 -5.15
N VAL A 120 0.80 5.92 -6.42
CA VAL A 120 0.43 5.02 -7.54
C VAL A 120 1.41 3.87 -7.66
N ILE A 121 2.72 4.15 -7.53
CA ILE A 121 3.76 3.11 -7.56
C ILE A 121 3.57 2.13 -6.39
N ALA A 122 3.31 2.62 -5.18
CA ALA A 122 3.10 1.77 -4.01
C ALA A 122 1.88 0.83 -4.18
N ILE A 123 0.75 1.36 -4.68
CA ILE A 123 -0.46 0.56 -4.95
C ILE A 123 -0.17 -0.51 -6.02
N THR A 124 0.53 -0.12 -7.09
CA THR A 124 0.90 -1.04 -8.17
C THR A 124 1.82 -2.16 -7.67
N ALA A 125 2.80 -1.83 -6.82
CA ALA A 125 3.69 -2.81 -6.21
C ALA A 125 2.94 -3.78 -5.29
N ALA A 126 2.01 -3.27 -4.48
CA ALA A 126 1.17 -4.10 -3.61
C ALA A 126 0.35 -5.12 -4.42
N MET A 127 -0.21 -4.70 -5.56
CA MET A 127 -0.93 -5.59 -6.47
C MET A 127 -0.04 -6.72 -6.97
N VAL A 128 1.17 -6.42 -7.46
CA VAL A 128 2.12 -7.43 -7.96
C VAL A 128 2.52 -8.42 -6.87
N VAL A 129 2.76 -7.94 -5.65
CA VAL A 129 3.10 -8.84 -4.53
C VAL A 129 1.93 -9.76 -4.19
N ASN A 130 0.70 -9.22 -4.18
CA ASN A 130 -0.49 -10.01 -3.90
C ASN A 130 -0.78 -11.04 -5.00
N THR A 131 -0.55 -10.72 -6.28
CA THR A 131 -0.75 -11.70 -7.36
C THR A 131 0.25 -12.86 -7.25
N ILE A 132 1.52 -12.58 -6.93
CA ILE A 132 2.52 -13.63 -6.72
C ILE A 132 2.16 -14.48 -5.49
N ALA A 133 1.78 -13.83 -4.37
CA ALA A 133 1.43 -14.52 -3.15
C ALA A 133 0.16 -15.39 -3.27
N GLY A 134 -0.78 -15.02 -4.14
CA GLY A 134 -2.00 -15.80 -4.39
C GLY A 134 -1.85 -16.95 -5.39
N ILE A 135 -0.74 -17.00 -6.14
CA ILE A 135 -0.43 -18.11 -7.06
C ILE A 135 0.35 -19.23 -6.35
N LEU A 136 1.12 -18.87 -5.31
CA LEU A 136 1.80 -19.83 -4.42
C LEU A 136 0.82 -20.45 -3.42
#